data_AF-A0A848TTM1-F1
#
_entry.id   AF-A0A848TTM1-F1
#
_cell.length_a   1.000
_cell.length_b   1.000
_cell.length_c   1.000
_cell.angle_alpha   90.00
_cell.angle_beta   90.00
_cell.angle_gamma   90.00
#
_symmetry.space_group_name_H-M   'P 1'
#
loop_
_entity.id
_entity.type
_entity.pdbx_description
1 polymer ?
#
loop_
_entity_poly.entity_id
_entity_poly.type
_entity_poly.pdbx_seq_one_letter_code
_entity_poly.pdbx_strand_id
1 'polypeptide(L)' 'MAYDKFLATRIRAALAIFPKAISEQLSEKAMFGGLAFLYRGKMTIGIVKNDLMVRVLDAKME' A
#
# COMPACT_ATOMS: atom_id res chain seq x y z
N MET A 1 6.60 13.86 5.62
CA MET A 1 7.36 12.67 6.05
C MET A 1 8.30 12.26 4.95
N ALA A 2 9.49 11.77 5.30
CA ALA A 2 10.41 11.16 4.35
C ALA A 2 10.05 9.67 4.20
N TYR A 3 9.37 9.33 3.10
CA TYR A 3 9.24 7.95 2.63
C TYR A 3 9.75 7.89 1.20
N ASP A 4 10.15 6.70 0.74
CA ASP A 4 10.65 6.49 -0.60
C ASP A 4 9.54 6.75 -1.65
N LYS A 5 9.64 7.88 -2.34
CA LYS A 5 8.70 8.28 -3.40
C LYS A 5 8.80 7.40 -4.64
N PHE A 6 9.99 6.85 -4.93
CA PHE A 6 10.17 5.95 -6.06
C PHE A 6 9.46 4.61 -5.78
N LEU A 7 9.58 4.10 -4.56
CA LEU A 7 8.80 2.94 -4.12
C LEU A 7 7.29 3.20 -4.20
N ALA A 8 6.82 4.39 -3.82
CA ALA A 8 5.42 4.76 -3.96
C ALA A 8 4.93 4.72 -5.42
N THR A 9 5.72 5.25 -6.35
CA THR A 9 5.38 5.19 -7.79
C THR A 9 5.31 3.75 -8.30
N ARG A 10 6.24 2.88 -7.86
CA ARG A 10 6.21 1.46 -8.22
C ARG A 10 4.96 0.75 -7.70
N ILE A 11 4.55 1.03 -6.46
CA ILE A 11 3.33 0.45 -5.89
C ILE A 11 2.10 0.94 -6.66
N ARG A 12 2.00 2.24 -6.99
CA ARG A 12 0.89 2.76 -7.80
C ARG A 12 0.79 2.07 -9.16
N ALA A 13 1.92 1.90 -9.85
CA ALA A 13 1.95 1.18 -11.12
C ALA A 13 1.51 -0.27 -10.96
N ALA A 14 1.97 -0.96 -9.91
CA ALA A 14 1.56 -2.33 -9.61
C ALA A 14 0.08 -2.45 -9.23
N LEU A 15 -0.51 -1.42 -8.61
CA LEU A 15 -1.93 -1.40 -8.26
C LEU A 15 -2.83 -1.05 -9.45
N ALA A 16 -2.31 -0.32 -10.45
CA ALA A 16 -3.03 0.07 -11.64
C ALA A 16 -3.35 -1.11 -12.60
N ILE A 17 -2.63 -2.23 -12.48
CA ILE A 17 -2.89 -3.43 -13.32
C ILE A 17 -4.11 -4.22 -12.86
N PHE A 18 -4.63 -3.97 -11.65
CA PHE A 18 -5.81 -4.66 -11.15
C PHE A 18 -7.09 -4.20 -11.89
N PRO A 19 -8.12 -5.06 -11.95
CA PRO A 19 -9.42 -4.69 -12.52
C PRO A 19 -9.96 -3.38 -11.95
N LYS A 20 -10.69 -2.61 -12.78
CA LYS A 20 -11.23 -1.29 -12.41
C LYS A 20 -12.04 -1.31 -11.11
N ALA A 21 -12.83 -2.36 -10.91
CA ALA A 21 -13.62 -2.57 -9.69
C ALA A 21 -12.79 -2.66 -8.39
N ILE A 22 -11.50 -3.02 -8.51
CA ILE A 22 -10.54 -3.04 -7.40
C ILE A 22 -9.85 -1.68 -7.30
N SER A 23 -9.33 -1.15 -8.41
CA SER A 23 -8.55 0.08 -8.38
C SER A 23 -9.34 1.31 -7.94
N GLU A 24 -10.65 1.38 -8.25
CA GLU A 24 -11.56 2.43 -7.75
C GLU A 24 -11.78 2.39 -6.24
N GLN A 25 -11.50 1.25 -5.60
CA GLN A 25 -11.65 1.05 -4.16
C GLN A 25 -10.33 1.26 -3.40
N LEU A 26 -9.25 1.61 -4.12
CA LEU A 26 -7.96 1.89 -3.52
C LEU A 26 -7.86 3.38 -3.15
N SER A 27 -7.32 3.65 -1.97
CA SER A 27 -7.04 5.01 -1.51
C SER A 27 -5.68 5.10 -0.83
N GLU A 28 -5.07 6.28 -0.87
CA GLU A 28 -3.78 6.56 -0.25
C GLU A 28 -3.98 7.38 1.03
N LYS A 29 -3.24 7.03 2.09
CA LYS A 29 -3.27 7.76 3.36
C LYS A 29 -1.88 7.84 3.99
N ALA A 30 -1.47 9.03 4.40
CA ALA A 30 -0.24 9.21 5.17
C ALA A 30 -0.42 8.63 6.57
N MET A 31 0.34 7.59 6.91
CA MET A 31 0.26 6.86 8.19
C MET A 31 1.63 6.26 8.53
N PHE A 32 1.87 5.96 9.81
CA PHE A 32 3.05 5.19 10.27
C PHE A 32 4.43 5.75 9.85
N GLY A 33 4.57 7.07 9.70
CA GLY A 33 5.84 7.63 9.22
C GLY A 33 6.02 7.60 7.69
N GLY A 34 5.03 7.12 6.92
CA GLY A 34 5.10 7.05 5.47
C GLY A 34 3.74 7.07 4.78
N LEU A 35 3.54 6.20 3.78
CA LEU A 35 2.36 6.17 2.91
C LEU A 35 1.72 4.79 2.90
N ALA A 36 0.44 4.69 3.22
CA ALA A 36 -0.32 3.44 3.16
C ALA A 36 -1.33 3.48 2.02
N PHE A 37 -1.50 2.34 1.36
CA PHE A 37 -2.53 2.03 0.39
C PHE A 37 -3.62 1.20 1.09
N LEU A 38 -4.85 1.65 0.97
CA LEU A 38 -6.01 1.08 1.61
C LEU A 38 -6.93 0.51 0.54
N TYR A 39 -7.47 -0.68 0.76
CA TYR A 39 -8.56 -1.23 -0.04
C TYR A 39 -9.83 -1.19 0.81
N ARG A 40 -10.88 -0.49 0.34
CA ARG A 40 -12.15 -0.32 1.09
C ARG A 40 -11.93 0.16 2.53
N GLY A 41 -11.00 1.10 2.71
CA GLY A 41 -10.64 1.67 4.02
C GLY A 41 -9.78 0.77 4.92
N LYS A 42 -9.39 -0.44 4.46
CA LYS A 42 -8.48 -1.33 5.19
C LYS A 42 -7.07 -1.24 4.60
N MET A 43 -6.07 -0.99 5.44
CA MET A 43 -4.66 -0.98 5.03
C MET A 43 -4.24 -2.35 4.47
N THR A 44 -3.59 -2.36 3.30
CA THR A 44 -3.12 -3.58 2.60
C THR A 44 -1.62 -3.56 2.34
N ILE A 45 -1.11 -2.45 1.79
CA ILE A 45 0.30 -2.26 1.45
C ILE A 45 0.70 -0.87 1.92
N GLY A 46 1.94 -0.66 2.32
CA GLY A 46 2.43 0.66 2.68
C GLY A 46 3.94 0.78 2.56
N ILE A 47 4.43 1.98 2.86
CA ILE A 47 5.83 2.33 2.86
C ILE A 47 6.14 2.94 4.21
N VAL A 48 7.15 2.41 4.88
CA VAL A 48 7.68 2.97 6.13
C VAL A 48 9.15 3.26 5.89
N LYS A 49 9.53 4.55 5.88
CA LYS A 49 10.87 5.00 5.45
C LYS A 49 11.18 4.49 4.04
N ASN A 50 12.05 3.49 3.92
CA ASN A 50 12.51 2.91 2.65
C ASN A 50 12.01 1.46 2.46
N ASP A 51 11.20 0.96 3.39
CA ASP A 51 10.77 -0.43 3.41
C ASP A 51 9.32 -0.58 2.95
N LEU A 52 9.06 -1.67 2.22
CA LEU A 52 7.71 -2.10 1.85
C LEU A 52 7.08 -2.82 3.04
N MET A 53 5.93 -2.33 3.48
CA MET A 53 5.10 -2.98 4.49
C MET A 53 3.91 -3.66 3.80
N VAL A 54 3.63 -4.90 4.14
CA VAL A 54 2.46 -5.65 3.65
C VAL A 54 1.66 -6.18 4.81
N ARG A 55 0.33 -6.15 4.66
CA ARG A 55 -0.56 -6.79 5.62
C ARG A 55 -0.65 -8.28 5.29
N VAL A 56 -0.13 -9.10 6.17
CA VAL A 56 -0.23 -10.56 6.10
C VAL A 56 -1.35 -11.02 7.04
N LEU A 57 -2.10 -12.05 6.63
CA LEU A 57 -3.08 -12.69 7.50
C LEU A 57 -2.34 -13.58 8.50
N ASP A 58 -2.83 -13.65 9.73
CA ASP A 58 -2.24 -14.45 10.80
C ASP A 58 -2.03 -15.93 10.37
N ALA A 59 -3.05 -16.53 9.75
CA ALA A 59 -2.99 -17.88 9.18
C ALA A 59 -1.96 -18.09 8.04
N LYS A 60 -1.20 -17.06 7.65
CA LYS A 60 -0.14 -17.12 6.63
C LYS A 60 1.26 -16.84 7.21
N MET A 61 1.39 -16.70 8.54
CA MET A 61 2.65 -16.42 9.24
C MET A 61 3.25 -17.66 9.93
N GLU A 62 2.67 -18.84 9.73
CA GLU A 62 3.20 -20.12 10.20
C GLU A 62 4.17 -20.75 9.17
#